data_AF-A0A918KVK6-F1
#
_entry.id   AF-A0A918KVK6-F1
#
_cell.length_a   1.000
_cell.length_b   1.000
_cell.length_c   1.000
_cell.angle_alpha   90.00
_cell.angle_beta   90.00
_cell.angle_gamma   90.00
#
_symmetry.space_group_name_H-M   'P 1'
#
loop_
_entity.id
_entity.type
_entity.pdbx_description
1 polymer ?
#
loop_
_entity_poly.entity_id
_entity_poly.type
_entity_poly.pdbx_seq_one_letter_code
_entity_poly.pdbx_strand_id
1 'polypeptide(L)'
;MAGADQHRGALVHEATTEGGSQPEKQPSPRKRRDAKKTSRKRSPKPPANKRDYVCSVRLNGDEKTLLVAAANAARTSLPAFLARSGLAAAHDRENTAAAIAGHRELVAELFAARRHLGHVGNNLNQVARAINSGGQPTEVDAVVAAVQLAVTRVQAATDRLLDRR
;
A
#
# COMPACT_ATOMS: atom_id res chain seq x y z
N MET A 1 5.54 36.61 -46.82
CA MET A 1 6.83 35.95 -46.52
C MET A 1 6.52 34.54 -46.04
N ALA A 2 6.68 33.58 -46.95
CA ALA A 2 6.56 32.15 -46.71
C ALA A 2 7.97 31.56 -46.58
N GLY A 3 8.06 30.42 -45.90
CA GLY A 3 9.23 29.54 -45.86
C GLY A 3 9.12 28.64 -44.63
N ALA A 4 9.29 27.32 -44.69
CA ALA A 4 9.48 26.35 -45.77
C ALA A 4 8.98 25.02 -45.15
N ASP A 5 8.16 24.20 -45.82
CA ASP A 5 8.57 23.15 -46.76
C ASP A 5 9.70 22.29 -46.18
N GLN A 6 9.49 20.99 -45.89
CA GLN A 6 9.83 19.87 -46.79
C GLN A 6 9.68 18.56 -45.96
N HIS A 7 9.24 17.37 -46.38
CA HIS A 7 9.10 16.64 -47.65
C HIS A 7 7.97 15.58 -47.48
N ARG A 8 7.06 15.33 -48.44
CA ARG A 8 7.19 14.51 -49.67
C ARG A 8 7.57 13.03 -49.36
N GLY A 9 6.83 12.00 -49.75
CA GLY A 9 5.68 11.90 -50.65
C GLY A 9 5.02 10.52 -50.56
N ALA A 10 3.83 10.44 -51.15
CA ALA A 10 3.09 9.21 -51.40
C ALA A 10 3.88 8.24 -52.29
N LEU A 11 3.51 6.96 -52.27
CA LEU A 11 3.14 6.21 -53.48
C LEU A 11 2.39 4.93 -53.08
N VAL A 12 1.11 4.90 -53.43
CA VAL A 12 0.31 3.71 -53.67
C VAL A 12 0.83 3.08 -54.96
N HIS A 13 1.07 1.77 -54.96
CA HIS A 13 1.01 0.98 -56.19
C HIS A 13 0.38 -0.40 -55.90
N GLU A 14 -0.65 -0.70 -56.68
CA GLU A 14 -1.34 -1.98 -56.75
C GLU A 14 -0.47 -3.09 -57.37
N ALA A 15 -0.82 -4.32 -56.97
CA ALA A 15 -0.80 -5.56 -57.74
C ALA A 15 0.50 -6.05 -58.41
N THR A 16 1.09 -7.10 -57.83
CA THR A 16 1.68 -8.18 -58.62
C THR A 16 1.29 -9.53 -58.00
N THR A 17 0.51 -10.28 -58.76
CA THR A 17 0.26 -11.71 -58.64
C THR A 17 1.57 -12.50 -58.70
N GLU A 18 1.77 -13.45 -57.79
CA GLU A 18 2.49 -14.69 -58.10
C GLU A 18 2.13 -15.77 -57.08
N GLY A 19 1.52 -16.85 -57.58
CA GLY A 19 1.16 -18.02 -56.81
C GLY A 19 2.39 -18.88 -56.52
N GLY A 20 2.52 -19.30 -55.26
CA GLY A 20 3.41 -20.37 -54.84
C GLY A 20 2.59 -21.52 -54.27
N SER A 21 2.57 -22.65 -54.97
CA SER A 21 1.88 -23.88 -54.60
C SER A 21 2.49 -24.50 -53.34
N GLN A 22 1.73 -24.60 -52.24
CA GLN A 22 2.08 -25.50 -51.13
C GLN A 22 1.47 -26.89 -51.36
N PRO A 23 2.24 -27.98 -51.19
CA PRO A 23 1.73 -29.33 -51.34
C PRO A 23 0.78 -29.70 -50.20
N GLU A 24 -0.34 -30.33 -50.57
CA GLU A 24 -1.40 -30.82 -49.69
C GLU A 24 -0.85 -31.82 -48.65
N LYS A 25 -0.81 -31.41 -47.37
CA LYS A 25 -0.72 -32.34 -46.25
C LYS A 25 -2.11 -32.81 -45.87
N GLN A 26 -2.34 -34.11 -46.03
CA GLN A 26 -3.56 -34.82 -45.65
C GLN A 26 -4.00 -34.49 -44.21
N PRO A 27 -5.30 -34.25 -43.96
CA PRO A 27 -5.80 -33.98 -42.61
C PRO A 27 -5.83 -35.26 -41.77
N SER A 28 -5.05 -35.28 -40.70
CA SER A 28 -5.11 -36.32 -39.67
C SER A 28 -6.45 -36.28 -38.92
N PRO A 29 -7.03 -37.41 -38.50
CA PRO A 29 -8.33 -37.43 -37.84
C PRO A 29 -8.25 -36.74 -36.46
N ARG A 30 -8.99 -35.64 -36.32
CA ARG A 30 -9.12 -34.91 -35.05
C ARG A 30 -9.84 -35.80 -34.03
N LYS A 31 -9.15 -36.22 -32.97
CA LYS A 31 -9.76 -36.81 -31.77
C LYS A 31 -10.86 -35.86 -31.26
N ARG A 32 -12.08 -36.39 -31.09
CA ARG A 32 -13.22 -35.66 -30.51
C ARG A 32 -12.80 -35.21 -29.10
N ARG A 33 -12.83 -33.90 -28.85
CA ARG A 33 -12.62 -33.33 -27.51
C ARG A 33 -13.82 -33.71 -26.63
N ASP A 34 -13.54 -34.23 -25.45
CA ASP A 34 -14.55 -34.57 -24.44
C ASP A 34 -15.46 -33.38 -24.11
N ALA A 35 -16.73 -33.68 -23.86
CA ALA A 35 -17.79 -32.71 -23.63
C ALA A 35 -17.44 -31.73 -22.49
N LYS A 36 -17.40 -30.45 -22.85
CA LYS A 36 -17.15 -29.34 -21.92
C LYS A 36 -18.20 -29.33 -20.81
N LYS A 37 -17.79 -29.58 -19.57
CA LYS A 37 -18.62 -29.39 -18.36
C LYS A 37 -19.25 -27.99 -18.43
N THR A 38 -20.57 -27.93 -18.61
CA THR A 38 -21.30 -26.67 -18.64
C THR A 38 -21.23 -26.09 -17.22
N SER A 39 -20.46 -25.01 -17.05
CA SER A 39 -20.51 -24.25 -15.81
C SER A 39 -21.94 -23.71 -15.67
N ARG A 40 -22.64 -24.13 -14.62
CA ARG A 40 -23.95 -23.54 -14.28
C ARG A 40 -23.75 -22.04 -14.12
N LYS A 41 -24.24 -21.25 -15.07
CA LYS A 41 -24.24 -19.78 -14.98
C LYS A 41 -25.14 -19.41 -13.80
N ARG A 42 -24.60 -18.67 -12.83
CA ARG A 42 -25.40 -18.11 -11.74
C ARG A 42 -26.43 -17.15 -12.33
N SER A 43 -27.68 -17.22 -11.87
CA SER A 43 -28.72 -16.28 -12.26
C SER A 43 -28.28 -14.84 -11.97
N PRO A 44 -28.58 -13.87 -12.86
CA PRO A 44 -28.26 -12.47 -12.64
C PRO A 44 -28.84 -11.95 -11.32
N LYS A 45 -28.07 -11.15 -10.57
CA LYS A 45 -28.59 -10.48 -9.37
C LYS A 45 -29.62 -9.40 -9.75
N PRO A 46 -30.69 -9.22 -8.97
CA PRO A 46 -31.63 -8.12 -9.16
C PRO A 46 -30.93 -6.76 -8.96
N PRO A 47 -31.41 -5.69 -9.62
CA PRO A 47 -30.73 -4.39 -9.66
C PRO A 47 -30.49 -3.79 -8.27
N ALA A 48 -31.42 -3.95 -7.33
CA ALA A 48 -31.29 -3.46 -5.95
C ALA A 48 -30.10 -4.05 -5.17
N ASN A 49 -29.63 -5.25 -5.55
CA ASN A 49 -28.53 -5.96 -4.89
C ASN A 49 -27.24 -5.95 -5.73
N LYS A 50 -27.23 -5.19 -6.82
CA LYS A 50 -26.09 -5.07 -7.70
C LYS A 50 -25.11 -4.06 -7.09
N ARG A 51 -23.82 -4.42 -7.09
CA ARG A 51 -22.75 -3.51 -6.67
C ARG A 51 -22.27 -2.79 -7.93
N ASP A 52 -22.82 -1.61 -8.18
CA ASP A 52 -22.51 -0.82 -9.38
C ASP A 52 -21.25 0.04 -9.22
N TYR A 53 -20.86 0.36 -7.98
CA TYR A 53 -19.67 1.16 -7.70
C TYR A 53 -18.40 0.29 -7.54
N VAL A 54 -17.31 0.77 -8.11
CA VAL A 54 -15.97 0.17 -7.98
C VAL A 54 -15.06 1.16 -7.25
N CYS A 55 -14.45 0.71 -6.15
CA CYS A 55 -13.46 1.47 -5.39
C CYS A 55 -12.10 0.80 -5.53
N SER A 56 -11.06 1.56 -5.89
CA SER A 56 -9.68 1.09 -5.90
C SER A 56 -8.99 1.43 -4.58
N VAL A 57 -8.22 0.49 -4.02
CA VAL A 57 -7.46 0.65 -2.77
C VAL A 57 -5.99 0.42 -3.08
N ARG A 58 -5.12 1.32 -2.60
CA ARG A 58 -3.67 1.19 -2.70
C ARG A 58 -3.16 0.56 -1.40
N LEU A 59 -2.33 -0.47 -1.54
CA LEU A 59 -1.74 -1.21 -0.43
C LEU A 59 -0.25 -1.40 -0.70
N ASN A 60 0.57 -1.33 0.35
CA ASN A 60 1.93 -1.83 0.33
C ASN A 60 1.95 -3.38 0.48
N GLY A 61 3.14 -3.98 0.41
CA GLY A 61 3.29 -5.44 0.47
C GLY A 61 2.81 -6.05 1.78
N ASP A 62 3.11 -5.41 2.91
CA ASP A 62 2.78 -5.88 4.25
C ASP A 62 1.28 -5.76 4.53
N GLU A 63 0.68 -4.61 4.19
CA GLU A 63 -0.75 -4.36 4.26
C GLU A 63 -1.53 -5.40 3.45
N LYS A 64 -1.08 -5.68 2.22
CA LYS A 64 -1.70 -6.70 1.37
C LYS A 64 -1.60 -8.09 2.01
N THR A 65 -0.44 -8.45 2.54
CA THR A 65 -0.22 -9.76 3.18
C THR A 65 -1.13 -9.97 4.38
N LEU A 66 -1.22 -8.96 5.25
CA LEU A 66 -2.09 -8.97 6.42
C LEU A 66 -3.56 -9.10 6.02
N LEU A 67 -4.03 -8.31 5.06
CA LEU A 67 -5.43 -8.35 4.62
C LEU A 67 -5.78 -9.66 3.89
N VAL A 68 -4.85 -10.26 3.15
CA VAL A 68 -5.04 -11.58 2.54
C VAL A 68 -5.15 -12.66 3.61
N ALA A 69 -4.30 -12.63 4.64
CA ALA A 69 -4.40 -13.57 5.76
C ALA A 69 -5.76 -13.45 6.47
N ALA A 70 -6.23 -12.23 6.75
CA ALA A 70 -7.54 -12.00 7.35
C ALA A 70 -8.70 -12.45 6.45
N ALA A 71 -8.61 -12.20 5.13
CA ALA A 71 -9.60 -12.67 4.17
C ALA A 71 -9.66 -14.21 4.10
N ASN A 72 -8.50 -14.88 4.14
CA ASN A 72 -8.41 -16.34 4.18
C ASN A 72 -9.03 -16.90 5.45
N ALA A 73 -8.76 -16.30 6.62
CA ALA A 73 -9.38 -16.68 7.88
C ALA A 73 -10.93 -16.52 7.84
N ALA A 74 -11.40 -15.46 7.19
CA ALA A 74 -12.82 -15.21 6.94
C ALA A 74 -13.40 -15.98 5.73
N ARG A 75 -12.64 -16.92 5.14
CA ARG A 75 -12.98 -17.75 3.96
C ARG A 75 -13.56 -16.95 2.81
N THR A 76 -12.91 -15.84 2.46
CA THR A 76 -13.41 -14.94 1.42
C THR A 76 -12.28 -14.39 0.56
N SER A 77 -12.63 -13.81 -0.59
CA SER A 77 -11.66 -13.10 -1.41
C SER A 77 -11.31 -11.76 -0.77
N LEU A 78 -10.08 -11.27 -1.01
CA LEU A 78 -9.62 -9.98 -0.50
C LEU A 78 -10.62 -8.82 -0.76
N PRO A 79 -11.18 -8.63 -1.98
CA PRO A 79 -12.16 -7.57 -2.21
C PRO A 79 -13.47 -7.76 -1.43
N ALA A 80 -13.91 -9.02 -1.25
CA ALA A 80 -15.11 -9.31 -0.49
C ALA A 80 -14.90 -9.10 1.02
N PHE A 81 -13.70 -9.41 1.53
CA PHE A 81 -13.29 -9.07 2.89
C PHE A 81 -13.33 -7.55 3.09
N LEU A 82 -12.61 -6.79 2.27
CA LEU A 82 -12.56 -5.33 2.37
C LEU A 82 -13.95 -4.69 2.34
N ALA A 83 -14.81 -5.11 1.42
CA ALA A 83 -16.17 -4.60 1.33
C ALA A 83 -17.01 -4.91 2.58
N ARG A 84 -16.92 -6.14 3.12
CA ARG A 84 -17.70 -6.52 4.31
C ARG A 84 -17.17 -5.88 5.59
N SER A 85 -15.85 -5.83 5.75
CA SER A 85 -15.22 -5.18 6.90
C SER A 85 -15.48 -3.68 6.89
N GLY A 86 -15.41 -3.04 5.72
CA GLY A 86 -15.75 -1.62 5.57
C GLY A 86 -17.22 -1.33 5.88
N LEU A 87 -18.15 -2.18 5.43
CA LEU A 87 -19.57 -2.05 5.78
C LEU A 87 -19.83 -2.27 7.27
N ALA A 88 -19.21 -3.29 7.87
CA ALA A 88 -19.31 -3.53 9.31
C ALA A 88 -18.80 -2.35 10.14
N ALA A 89 -17.64 -1.79 9.75
CA ALA A 89 -17.07 -0.60 10.37
C ALA A 89 -17.95 0.65 10.17
N ALA A 90 -18.61 0.78 9.01
CA ALA A 90 -19.55 1.87 8.75
C ALA A 90 -20.83 1.77 9.61
N HIS A 91 -21.26 0.56 9.96
CA HIS A 91 -22.37 0.36 10.89
C HIS A 91 -22.01 0.78 12.33
N ASP A 92 -20.75 0.61 12.75
CA ASP A 92 -20.23 1.06 14.04
C ASP A 92 -19.31 2.28 13.87
N ARG A 93 -19.88 3.36 13.33
CA ARG A 93 -19.11 4.52 12.86
C ARG A 93 -18.35 5.23 13.98
N GLU A 94 -18.99 5.46 15.12
CA GLU A 94 -18.39 6.25 16.20
C GLU A 94 -17.19 5.52 16.84
N ASN A 95 -17.33 4.21 17.09
CA ASN A 95 -16.23 3.39 17.59
C ASN A 95 -15.09 3.27 16.56
N THR A 96 -15.42 3.06 15.29
CA THR A 96 -14.43 3.02 14.21
C THR A 96 -13.66 4.34 14.12
N ALA A 97 -14.35 5.47 14.21
CA ALA A 97 -13.72 6.79 14.18
C ALA A 97 -12.78 6.98 15.37
N ALA A 98 -13.22 6.60 16.59
CA ALA A 98 -12.40 6.64 17.79
C ALA A 98 -11.17 5.74 17.69
N ALA A 99 -11.30 4.54 17.14
CA ALA A 99 -10.18 3.62 16.94
C ALA A 99 -9.13 4.18 15.96
N ILE A 100 -9.58 4.76 14.84
CA ILE A 100 -8.70 5.40 13.85
C ILE A 100 -8.00 6.63 14.44
N ALA A 101 -8.74 7.47 15.17
CA ALA A 101 -8.18 8.64 15.83
C ALA A 101 -7.14 8.25 16.89
N GLY A 102 -7.46 7.30 17.77
CA GLY A 102 -6.54 6.81 18.80
C GLY A 102 -5.26 6.22 18.23
N HIS A 103 -5.33 5.48 17.12
CA HIS A 103 -4.11 4.98 16.44
C HIS A 103 -3.23 6.12 15.92
N ARG A 104 -3.82 7.17 15.33
CA ARG A 104 -3.07 8.33 14.84
C ARG A 104 -2.43 9.13 15.96
N GLU A 105 -3.14 9.30 17.07
CA GLU A 105 -2.60 9.96 18.26
C GLU A 105 -1.39 9.20 18.81
N LEU A 106 -1.47 7.88 18.95
CA LEU A 106 -0.34 7.04 19.40
C LEU A 106 0.88 7.18 18.49
N VAL A 107 0.68 7.15 17.16
CA VAL A 107 1.77 7.33 16.19
C VAL A 107 2.39 8.73 16.32
N ALA A 108 1.57 9.77 16.50
CA ALA A 108 2.05 11.13 16.71
C ALA A 108 2.84 11.27 18.02
N GLU A 109 2.39 10.65 19.11
CA GLU A 109 3.10 10.61 20.40
C GLU A 109 4.47 9.93 20.25
N LEU A 110 4.55 8.81 19.52
CA LEU A 110 5.82 8.13 19.26
C LEU A 110 6.80 9.00 18.44
N PHE A 111 6.31 9.70 17.41
CA PHE A 111 7.15 10.62 16.64
C PHE A 111 7.64 11.81 17.49
N ALA A 112 6.80 12.35 18.37
CA ALA A 112 7.19 13.40 19.30
C ALA A 112 8.28 12.91 20.26
N ALA A 113 8.12 11.71 20.82
CA ALA A 113 9.13 11.07 21.67
C ALA A 113 10.46 10.87 20.92
N ARG A 114 10.44 10.35 19.69
CA ARG A 114 11.62 10.22 18.83
C ARG A 114 12.31 11.55 18.56
N ARG A 115 11.55 12.62 18.29
CA ARG A 115 12.11 13.96 18.07
C ARG A 115 12.82 14.49 19.31
N HIS A 116 12.22 14.31 20.49
CA HIS A 116 12.85 14.69 21.75
C HIS A 116 14.16 13.93 22.01
N LEU A 117 14.20 12.63 21.74
CA LEU A 117 15.45 11.84 21.80
C LEU A 117 16.52 12.37 20.83
N GLY A 118 16.14 12.81 19.63
CA GLY A 118 17.06 13.43 18.68
C GLY A 118 17.72 14.70 19.22
N HIS A 119 16.95 15.55 19.91
CA HIS A 119 17.51 16.76 20.55
C HIS A 119 18.48 16.40 21.67
N VAL A 120 18.14 15.40 22.48
CA VAL A 120 19.02 14.89 23.55
C VAL A 120 20.34 14.37 22.99
N GLY A 121 20.31 13.58 21.92
CA GLY A 121 21.52 13.07 21.27
C GLY A 121 22.41 14.20 20.74
N ASN A 122 21.82 15.27 20.22
CA ASN A 122 22.57 16.43 19.77
C ASN A 122 23.26 17.17 20.93
N ASN A 123 22.58 17.33 22.06
CA ASN A 123 23.14 17.96 23.26
C ASN A 123 24.30 17.13 23.84
N LEU A 124 24.14 15.81 23.90
CA LEU A 124 25.22 14.92 24.34
C LEU A 124 26.44 15.00 23.40
N ASN A 125 26.21 15.07 22.09
CA ASN A 125 27.27 15.23 21.10
C ASN A 125 28.03 16.55 21.28
N GLN A 126 27.33 17.63 21.66
CA GLN A 126 27.95 18.92 21.98
C GLN A 126 28.82 18.84 23.24
N VAL A 127 28.33 18.20 24.31
CA VAL A 127 29.11 17.95 25.54
C VAL A 127 30.36 17.13 25.25
N ALA A 128 30.23 16.04 24.49
CA ALA A 128 31.37 15.22 24.08
C ALA A 128 32.40 16.02 23.29
N ARG A 129 31.96 16.87 22.36
CA ARG A 129 32.86 17.79 21.63
C ARG A 129 33.59 18.74 22.56
N ALA A 130 32.89 19.37 23.52
CA ALA A 130 33.50 20.31 24.46
C ALA A 130 34.60 19.63 25.30
N ILE A 131 34.34 18.43 25.82
CA ILE A 131 35.31 17.63 26.58
C ILE A 131 36.49 17.24 25.69
N ASN A 132 36.24 16.72 24.49
CA ASN A 132 37.30 16.33 23.54
C ASN A 132 38.17 17.52 23.10
N SER A 133 37.66 18.75 23.24
CA SER A 133 38.39 19.99 22.97
C SER A 133 39.19 20.50 24.17
N GLY A 134 39.18 19.79 25.30
CA GLY A 134 39.81 20.21 26.56
C GLY A 134 38.99 21.24 27.37
N GLY A 135 37.74 21.50 26.98
CA GLY A 135 36.83 22.40 27.69
C GLY A 135 36.06 21.72 28.82
N GLN A 136 35.62 22.51 29.81
CA GLN A 136 34.69 22.09 30.87
C GLN A 136 33.26 22.52 30.50
N PRO A 137 32.37 21.60 30.12
CA PRO A 137 30.99 21.95 29.81
C PRO A 137 30.23 22.32 31.08
N THR A 138 29.64 23.50 31.10
CA THR A 138 28.91 24.06 32.26
C THR A 138 27.46 23.56 32.36
N GLU A 139 26.94 22.94 31.30
CA GLU A 139 25.52 22.56 31.17
C GLU A 139 25.25 21.05 31.27
N VAL A 140 26.22 20.25 31.75
CA VAL A 140 26.11 18.78 31.80
C VAL A 140 24.87 18.31 32.55
N ASP A 141 24.57 18.93 33.71
CA ASP A 141 23.40 18.57 34.51
C ASP A 141 22.08 18.90 33.81
N ALA A 142 22.03 20.00 33.04
CA ALA A 142 20.86 20.36 32.24
C ALA A 142 20.64 19.37 31.09
N VAL A 143 21.73 18.88 30.47
CA VAL A 143 21.66 17.83 29.45
C VAL A 143 21.17 16.52 30.05
N VAL A 144 21.68 16.12 31.22
CA VAL A 144 21.25 14.90 31.93
C VAL A 144 19.77 14.98 32.32
N ALA A 145 19.29 16.13 32.84
CA ALA A 145 17.88 16.32 33.15
C ALA A 145 16.99 16.23 31.90
N ALA A 146 17.42 16.81 30.77
CA ALA A 146 16.72 16.71 29.50
C ALA A 146 16.67 15.26 28.96
N VAL A 147 17.75 14.49 29.15
CA VAL A 147 17.80 13.05 28.81
C VAL A 147 16.78 12.28 29.64
N GLN A 148 16.78 12.47 30.97
CA GLN A 148 15.85 11.77 31.87
C GLN A 148 14.39 12.06 31.53
N LEU A 149 14.07 13.32 31.21
CA LEU A 149 12.73 13.71 30.78
C LEU A 149 12.34 13.04 29.45
N ALA A 150 13.28 12.95 28.50
CA ALA A 150 13.03 12.29 27.22
C ALA A 150 12.80 10.78 27.40
N VAL A 151 13.61 10.11 28.23
CA VAL A 151 13.44 8.68 28.58
C VAL A 151 12.07 8.44 29.22
N THR A 152 11.68 9.28 30.17
CA THR A 152 10.37 9.17 30.85
C THR A 152 9.20 9.31 29.87
N ARG A 153 9.29 10.24 28.91
CA ARG A 153 8.25 10.42 27.87
C ARG A 153 8.16 9.23 26.93
N VAL A 154 9.30 8.63 26.58
CA VAL A 154 9.35 7.43 25.75
C VAL A 154 8.76 6.23 26.49
N GLN A 155 9.09 6.06 27.78
CA GLN A 155 8.51 5.02 28.62
C GLN A 155 6.99 5.18 28.73
N ALA A 156 6.49 6.37 29.06
CA ALA A 156 5.05 6.62 29.14
C ALA A 156 4.31 6.37 27.82
N ALA A 157 4.91 6.73 26.68
CA ALA A 157 4.34 6.42 25.36
C ALA A 157 4.34 4.91 25.07
N THR A 158 5.36 4.18 25.54
CA THR A 158 5.46 2.73 25.41
C THR A 158 4.45 2.01 26.30
N ASP A 159 4.26 2.46 27.54
CA ASP A 159 3.30 1.89 28.49
C ASP A 159 1.86 2.03 27.96
N ARG A 160 1.51 3.21 27.44
CA ARG A 160 0.20 3.45 26.78
C ARG A 160 -0.04 2.56 25.57
N LEU A 161 1.02 2.17 24.86
CA LEU A 161 0.94 1.25 23.73
C LEU A 161 0.70 -0.20 24.20
N LEU A 162 1.29 -0.58 25.34
CA LEU A 162 1.14 -1.91 25.93
C LEU A 162 -0.22 -2.10 26.60
N ASP A 163 -0.76 -1.08 27.28
CA ASP A 163 -2.06 -1.14 27.98
C ASP A 163 -3.27 -1.26 27.04
N ARG A 164 -3.10 -0.97 25.74
CA ARG A 164 -4.16 -1.09 24.72
C ARG A 164 -4.12 -2.40 23.93
N ARG A 165 -3.21 -3.31 24.26
CA ARG A 165 -3.08 -4.64 23.62
C ARG A 165 -3.82 -5.71 24.40
#